data_AF-A0A962I895-F1
#
_entry.id   AF-A0A962I895-F1
#
_cell.length_a   1.000
_cell.length_b   1.000
_cell.length_c   1.000
_cell.angle_alpha   90.00
_cell.angle_beta   90.00
_cell.angle_gamma   90.00
#
_symmetry.space_group_name_H-M   'P 1'
#
loop_
_entity.id
_entity.type
_entity.pdbx_description
1 polymer ?
#
loop_
_entity_poly.entity_id
_entity_poly.type
_entity_poly.pdbx_seq_one_letter_code
_entity_poly.pdbx_strand_id
1 'polypeptide(L)'
;NLLPRASALANVMQPLVYRRMGRAERRERAELALARVGLSQRMQHLPSQLSGGQRQRVAIARALVAEPAILLGDEPTGNLDSQTTLEIMALFDQLHAEGHTLLLVTHEAEIAEHCDRSIRLVDGQIVEDRRQVGRHARH
;
A
#
# COMPACT_ATOMS: atom_id res chain seq x y z
N ASN A 1 -8.99 -6.24 -4.59
CA ASN A 1 -8.71 -7.59 -5.14
C ASN A 1 -7.73 -7.59 -6.30
N LEU A 2 -6.86 -8.60 -6.33
CA LEU A 2 -5.95 -8.90 -7.45
C LEU A 2 -6.66 -9.77 -8.50
N LEU A 3 -6.22 -9.68 -9.75
CA LEU A 3 -6.66 -10.56 -10.82
C LEU A 3 -6.05 -11.96 -10.59
N PRO A 4 -6.86 -13.02 -10.34
CA PRO A 4 -6.36 -14.30 -9.82
C PRO A 4 -5.53 -15.10 -10.84
N ARG A 5 -5.75 -14.87 -12.14
CA ARG A 5 -5.04 -15.55 -13.24
C ARG A 5 -3.90 -14.72 -13.83
N ALA A 6 -3.64 -13.54 -13.28
CA ALA A 6 -2.55 -12.68 -13.72
C ALA A 6 -1.39 -12.76 -12.73
N SER A 7 -0.15 -12.71 -13.22
CA SER A 7 1.03 -12.64 -12.34
C SER A 7 1.04 -11.36 -11.50
N ALA A 8 1.88 -11.30 -10.48
CA ALA A 8 2.13 -10.08 -9.72
C ALA A 8 2.49 -8.90 -10.64
N LEU A 9 3.40 -9.13 -11.61
CA LEU A 9 3.78 -8.14 -12.60
C LEU A 9 2.58 -7.67 -13.44
N ALA A 10 1.77 -8.60 -13.96
CA ALA A 10 0.60 -8.25 -14.76
C ALA A 10 -0.47 -7.50 -13.95
N ASN A 11 -0.64 -7.84 -12.67
CA ASN A 11 -1.50 -7.10 -11.75
C ASN A 11 -1.03 -5.65 -11.59
N VAL A 12 0.26 -5.43 -11.38
CA VAL A 12 0.85 -4.09 -11.21
C VAL A 12 0.84 -3.30 -12.53
N MET A 13 0.97 -3.95 -13.69
CA MET A 13 0.87 -3.25 -14.98
C MET A 13 -0.54 -2.78 -15.35
N GLN A 14 -1.60 -3.34 -14.73
CA GLN A 14 -2.98 -3.16 -15.15
C GLN A 14 -3.45 -1.69 -15.16
N PRO A 15 -3.16 -0.85 -14.13
CA PRO A 15 -3.58 0.55 -14.14
C PRO A 15 -2.94 1.36 -15.27
N LEU A 16 -1.74 0.98 -15.70
CA LEU A 16 -1.00 1.70 -16.74
C LEU A 16 -1.55 1.47 -18.15
N VAL A 17 -2.36 0.42 -18.36
CA VAL A 17 -3.00 0.12 -19.66
C VAL A 17 -3.76 1.34 -20.19
N TYR A 18 -4.42 2.08 -19.31
CA TYR A 18 -5.26 3.22 -19.67
C TYR A 18 -4.49 4.53 -19.87
N ARG A 19 -3.19 4.55 -19.55
CA ARG A 19 -2.33 5.73 -19.68
C ARG A 19 -1.63 5.86 -21.04
N ARG A 20 -2.07 5.11 -22.05
CA ARG A 20 -1.48 5.06 -23.41
C ARG A 20 0.03 4.78 -23.44
N MET A 21 0.56 4.13 -22.39
CA MET A 21 1.97 3.75 -22.30
C MET A 21 2.28 2.48 -23.10
N GLY A 22 3.47 2.46 -23.72
CA GLY A 22 4.00 1.29 -24.42
C GLY A 22 4.14 0.08 -23.50
N ARG A 23 4.07 -1.14 -24.05
CA ARG A 23 4.16 -2.37 -23.23
C ARG A 23 5.48 -2.47 -22.45
N ALA A 24 6.59 -2.07 -23.07
CA ALA A 24 7.92 -2.09 -22.46
C ALA A 24 8.00 -1.12 -21.26
N GLU A 25 7.58 0.13 -21.44
CA GLU A 25 7.54 1.14 -20.37
C GLU A 25 6.65 0.69 -19.20
N ARG A 26 5.47 0.15 -19.49
CA ARG A 26 4.57 -0.37 -18.44
C ARG A 26 5.21 -1.49 -17.63
N ARG A 27 5.96 -2.35 -18.31
CA ARG A 27 6.67 -3.45 -17.67
C ARG A 27 7.75 -2.92 -16.74
N GLU A 28 8.60 -2.03 -17.24
CA GLU A 28 9.68 -1.41 -16.47
C GLU A 28 9.15 -0.72 -15.20
N ARG A 29 8.12 0.13 -15.33
CA ARG A 29 7.49 0.79 -14.17
C ARG A 29 6.92 -0.20 -13.16
N ALA A 30 6.30 -1.28 -13.64
CA ALA A 30 5.73 -2.31 -12.76
C ALA A 30 6.82 -3.15 -12.07
N GLU A 31 7.94 -3.42 -12.74
CA GLU A 31 9.11 -4.09 -12.15
C GLU A 31 9.73 -3.22 -11.04
N LEU A 32 9.88 -1.92 -11.28
CA LEU A 32 10.34 -0.96 -10.28
C LEU A 32 9.39 -0.87 -9.08
N ALA A 33 8.07 -0.79 -9.32
CA ALA A 33 7.08 -0.76 -8.26
C ALA A 33 7.09 -2.05 -7.41
N LEU A 34 7.25 -3.23 -8.03
CA LEU A 34 7.39 -4.49 -7.31
C LEU A 34 8.70 -4.57 -6.53
N ALA A 35 9.78 -4.01 -7.06
CA ALA A 35 11.06 -3.95 -6.35
C ALA A 35 10.97 -3.07 -5.10
N ARG A 36 10.31 -1.91 -5.18
CA ARG A 36 10.09 -1.00 -4.03
C ARG A 36 9.38 -1.67 -2.86
N VAL A 37 8.47 -2.61 -3.13
CA VAL A 37 7.76 -3.37 -2.09
C VAL A 37 8.44 -4.71 -1.75
N GLY A 38 9.69 -4.94 -2.18
CA GLY A 38 10.46 -6.14 -1.86
C GLY A 38 10.00 -7.42 -2.57
N LEU A 39 9.38 -7.31 -3.74
CA LEU A 39 8.82 -8.45 -4.49
C LEU A 39 9.52 -8.74 -5.83
N SER A 40 10.78 -8.31 -6.00
CA SER A 40 11.53 -8.54 -7.25
C SER A 40 11.60 -10.03 -7.66
N GLN A 41 11.77 -10.93 -6.69
CA GLN A 41 11.86 -12.37 -6.95
C GLN A 41 10.48 -13.06 -7.12
N ARG A 42 9.39 -12.30 -6.99
CA ARG A 42 8.01 -12.83 -7.01
C ARG A 42 7.17 -12.32 -8.18
N MET A 43 7.76 -11.59 -9.11
CA MET A 43 7.05 -10.92 -10.23
C MET A 43 6.20 -11.87 -11.09
N GLN A 44 6.62 -13.12 -11.27
CA GLN A 44 5.89 -14.11 -12.09
C GLN A 44 4.88 -14.96 -11.32
N HIS A 45 4.83 -14.84 -9.99
CA HIS A 45 3.93 -15.64 -9.17
C HIS A 45 2.48 -15.16 -9.35
N LEU A 46 1.55 -16.11 -9.35
CA LEU A 46 0.11 -15.86 -9.30
C LEU A 46 -0.30 -15.53 -7.85
N PRO A 47 -1.41 -14.81 -7.63
CA PRO A 47 -1.90 -14.49 -6.28
C PRO A 47 -2.06 -15.70 -5.36
N SER A 48 -2.44 -16.86 -5.89
CA SER A 48 -2.56 -18.12 -5.12
C SER A 48 -1.23 -18.66 -4.62
N GLN A 49 -0.10 -18.22 -5.19
CA GLN A 49 1.26 -18.64 -4.84
C GLN A 49 1.95 -17.63 -3.91
N LEU A 50 1.26 -16.57 -3.49
CA LEU A 50 1.77 -15.52 -2.63
C LEU A 50 1.15 -15.63 -1.23
N SER A 51 1.94 -15.35 -0.19
CA SER A 51 1.40 -15.19 1.18
C SER A 51 0.43 -14.01 1.28
N GLY A 52 -0.33 -13.91 2.37
CA GLY A 52 -1.23 -12.77 2.62
C GLY A 52 -0.52 -11.42 2.49
N GLY A 53 0.59 -11.25 3.21
CA GLY A 53 1.41 -10.05 3.15
C GLY A 53 2.00 -9.77 1.77
N GLN A 54 2.43 -10.80 1.05
CA GLN A 54 2.92 -10.63 -0.33
C GLN A 54 1.81 -10.17 -1.27
N ARG A 55 0.60 -10.71 -1.16
CA ARG A 55 -0.56 -10.22 -1.95
C ARG A 55 -0.85 -8.76 -1.63
N GLN A 56 -0.75 -8.36 -0.37
CA GLN A 56 -0.96 -6.97 0.03
C GLN A 56 0.12 -6.05 -0.56
N ARG A 57 1.39 -6.44 -0.51
CA ARG A 57 2.48 -5.72 -1.19
C ARG A 57 2.28 -5.60 -2.69
N VAL A 58 1.75 -6.62 -3.39
CA VAL A 58 1.37 -6.49 -4.81
C VAL A 58 0.26 -5.46 -4.99
N ALA A 59 -0.74 -5.42 -4.11
CA ALA A 59 -1.80 -4.42 -4.17
C ALA A 59 -1.25 -2.99 -3.96
N ILE A 60 -0.34 -2.80 -3.01
CA ILE A 60 0.35 -1.53 -2.75
C ILE A 60 1.17 -1.12 -3.99
N ALA A 61 1.99 -2.03 -4.54
CA ALA A 61 2.75 -1.75 -5.77
C ALA A 61 1.85 -1.36 -6.94
N ARG A 62 0.71 -2.03 -7.09
CA ARG A 62 -0.28 -1.69 -8.13
C ARG A 62 -0.89 -0.30 -7.93
N ALA A 63 -1.08 0.15 -6.69
CA ALA A 63 -1.56 1.50 -6.42
C ALA A 63 -0.47 2.54 -6.68
N LEU A 64 0.78 2.24 -6.32
CA LEU A 64 1.93 3.15 -6.46
C LEU A 64 2.45 3.31 -7.90
N VAL A 65 2.29 2.29 -8.74
CA VAL A 65 2.83 2.28 -10.12
C VAL A 65 2.35 3.47 -10.97
N ALA A 66 1.20 4.02 -10.62
CA ALA A 66 0.58 5.15 -11.29
C ALA A 66 1.02 6.50 -10.69
N GLU A 67 1.97 6.51 -9.75
CA GLU A 67 2.46 7.71 -9.06
C GLU A 67 1.29 8.58 -8.56
N PRO A 68 0.38 8.04 -7.73
CA PRO A 68 -0.78 8.79 -7.27
C PRO A 68 -0.35 9.89 -6.29
N ALA A 69 -1.07 11.01 -6.29
CA ALA A 69 -0.88 12.06 -5.28
C ALA A 69 -1.28 11.58 -3.87
N ILE A 70 -2.28 10.69 -3.78
CA ILE A 70 -2.81 10.15 -2.53
C ILE A 70 -2.96 8.64 -2.65
N LEU A 71 -2.47 7.91 -1.64
CA LEU A 71 -2.72 6.48 -1.48
C LEU A 71 -3.82 6.27 -0.43
N LEU A 72 -4.97 5.76 -0.88
CA LEU A 72 -6.10 5.42 -0.02
C LEU A 72 -6.04 3.92 0.31
N GLY A 73 -6.07 3.55 1.59
CA GLY A 73 -6.11 2.17 2.06
C GLY A 73 -7.32 1.92 2.94
N ASP A 74 -8.15 0.94 2.59
CA ASP A 74 -9.28 0.48 3.41
C ASP A 74 -8.89 -0.83 4.09
N GLU A 75 -8.80 -0.80 5.42
CA GLU A 75 -8.29 -1.88 6.29
C GLU A 75 -7.05 -2.59 5.70
N PRO A 76 -5.96 -1.85 5.41
CA PRO A 76 -4.83 -2.35 4.61
C PRO A 76 -4.02 -3.49 5.28
N THR A 77 -4.29 -3.74 6.56
CA THR A 77 -3.66 -4.76 7.41
C THR A 77 -4.65 -5.85 7.83
N GLY A 78 -5.92 -5.70 7.46
CA GLY A 78 -6.97 -6.63 7.83
C GLY A 78 -6.66 -8.05 7.34
N ASN A 79 -6.75 -9.03 8.25
CA ASN A 79 -6.42 -10.45 8.02
C ASN A 79 -4.92 -10.77 7.83
N LEU A 80 -4.00 -9.88 8.24
CA LEU A 80 -2.57 -10.18 8.31
C LEU A 80 -2.19 -10.56 9.75
N ASP A 81 -1.16 -11.40 9.89
CA ASP A 81 -0.54 -11.67 11.19
C ASP A 81 0.25 -10.44 11.68
N SER A 82 0.50 -10.36 12.99
CA SER A 82 1.13 -9.19 13.62
C SER A 82 2.50 -8.84 13.04
N GLN A 83 3.33 -9.83 12.70
CA GLN A 83 4.63 -9.59 12.09
C GLN A 83 4.47 -8.98 10.70
N THR A 84 3.60 -9.56 9.88
CA THR A 84 3.29 -9.02 8.55
C THR A 84 2.71 -7.59 8.63
N THR A 85 1.84 -7.30 9.60
CA THR A 85 1.29 -5.96 9.83
C THR A 85 2.39 -4.94 10.08
N LEU A 86 3.36 -5.25 10.95
CA LEU A 86 4.51 -4.36 11.21
C LEU A 86 5.32 -4.08 9.94
N GLU A 87 5.56 -5.09 9.12
CA GLU A 87 6.28 -4.93 7.86
C GLU A 87 5.52 -4.05 6.84
N ILE A 88 4.18 -4.12 6.83
CA ILE A 88 3.34 -3.25 5.99
C ILE A 88 3.34 -1.81 6.51
N MET A 89 3.25 -1.62 7.83
CA MET A 89 3.32 -0.27 8.42
C MET A 89 4.68 0.40 8.17
N ALA A 90 5.78 -0.35 8.28
CA ALA A 90 7.11 0.17 7.94
C ALA A 90 7.22 0.59 6.46
N LEU A 91 6.57 -0.15 5.55
CA LEU A 91 6.49 0.25 4.14
C LEU A 91 5.68 1.56 3.97
N PHE A 92 4.58 1.73 4.70
CA PHE A 92 3.81 2.98 4.67
C PHE A 92 4.61 4.17 5.23
N ASP A 93 5.38 3.97 6.30
CA ASP A 93 6.26 5.01 6.84
C ASP A 93 7.29 5.45 5.81
N GLN A 94 7.92 4.49 5.11
CA GLN A 94 8.87 4.80 4.06
C GLN A 94 8.22 5.60 2.93
N LEU A 95 7.04 5.17 2.47
CA LEU A 95 6.31 5.88 1.41
C LEU A 95 5.91 7.30 1.85
N HIS A 96 5.52 7.47 3.10
CA HIS A 96 5.20 8.78 3.65
C HIS A 96 6.43 9.69 3.66
N ALA A 97 7.58 9.18 4.14
CA ALA A 97 8.85 9.89 4.14
C ALA A 97 9.33 10.28 2.74
N GLU A 98 8.99 9.48 1.71
CA GLU A 98 9.23 9.77 0.30
C GLU A 98 8.27 10.85 -0.28
N GLY A 99 7.35 11.38 0.52
CA GLY A 99 6.43 12.46 0.16
C GLY A 99 5.04 12.02 -0.29
N HIS A 100 4.72 10.72 -0.19
CA HIS A 100 3.36 10.26 -0.49
C HIS A 100 2.39 10.64 0.64
N THR A 101 1.20 11.12 0.28
CA THR A 101 0.10 11.29 1.23
C THR A 101 -0.67 9.97 1.35
N LEU A 102 -0.74 9.43 2.56
CA LEU A 102 -1.51 8.22 2.86
C LEU A 102 -2.76 8.56 3.66
N LEU A 103 -3.89 7.95 3.29
CA LEU A 103 -5.13 7.96 4.08
C LEU A 103 -5.54 6.52 4.31
N LEU A 104 -5.54 6.12 5.58
CA LEU A 104 -5.87 4.76 5.99
C LEU A 104 -7.19 4.78 6.76
N VAL A 105 -8.09 3.87 6.40
CA VAL A 105 -9.30 3.54 7.16
C VAL A 105 -9.01 2.25 7.92
N THR A 106 -9.23 2.27 9.23
CA THR A 106 -8.98 1.12 10.10
C THR A 106 -9.87 1.19 11.34
N HIS A 107 -10.17 0.03 11.91
CA HIS A 107 -10.76 -0.11 13.25
C HIS A 107 -9.71 -0.44 14.32
N GLU A 108 -8.44 -0.63 13.94
CA GLU A 108 -7.34 -0.96 14.83
C GLU A 108 -6.72 0.31 15.43
N ALA A 109 -6.82 0.48 16.75
CA ALA A 109 -6.32 1.66 17.45
C ALA A 109 -4.80 1.86 17.25
N GLU A 110 -4.03 0.78 17.27
CA GLU A 110 -2.57 0.81 17.11
C GLU A 110 -2.14 1.42 15.76
N ILE A 111 -2.90 1.18 14.69
CA ILE A 111 -2.61 1.74 13.36
C ILE A 111 -2.96 3.23 13.32
N ALA A 112 -4.10 3.62 13.92
CA ALA A 112 -4.46 5.03 14.05
C ALA A 112 -3.44 5.79 14.90
N GLU A 113 -2.93 5.15 15.97
CA GLU A 113 -1.86 5.66 16.82
C GLU A 113 -0.49 5.72 16.12
N HIS A 114 -0.33 5.02 15.00
CA HIS A 114 0.88 5.11 14.18
C HIS A 114 0.87 6.30 13.20
N CYS A 115 -0.31 6.85 12.89
CA CYS A 115 -0.47 7.92 11.90
C CYS A 115 -0.27 9.33 12.50
N ASP A 116 0.28 10.27 11.72
CA ASP A 116 0.47 11.67 12.13
C ASP A 116 -0.83 12.41 12.48
N ARG A 117 -1.96 11.94 11.95
CA ARG A 117 -3.29 12.44 12.28
C ARG A 117 -4.27 11.28 12.30
N SER A 118 -5.12 11.23 13.33
CA SER A 118 -6.22 10.29 13.45
C SER A 118 -7.55 11.05 13.54
N ILE A 119 -8.54 10.57 12.79
CA ILE A 119 -9.91 11.10 12.82
C ILE A 119 -10.82 9.94 13.20
N ARG A 120 -11.60 10.11 14.27
CA ARG A 120 -12.56 9.10 14.73
C ARG A 120 -13.96 9.49 14.29
N LEU A 121 -14.62 8.57 13.60
CA LEU A 121 -15.99 8.70 13.12
C LEU A 121 -16.91 7.79 13.93
N VAL A 122 -18.07 8.30 14.34
CA VAL A 122 -19.17 7.54 14.98
C VAL A 122 -20.48 8.01 14.35
N ASP A 123 -21.31 7.08 13.87
CA ASP A 123 -22.60 7.36 13.21
C ASP A 123 -22.51 8.44 12.11
N GLY A 124 -21.42 8.41 11.34
CA GLY A 124 -21.17 9.36 10.25
C GLY A 124 -20.72 10.76 10.69
N GLN A 125 -20.48 10.97 12.00
CA GLN A 125 -20.02 12.25 12.55
C GLN A 125 -18.58 12.14 13.05
N ILE A 126 -17.79 13.19 12.84
CA ILE A 126 -16.46 13.32 13.44
C ILE A 126 -16.65 13.60 14.93
N VAL A 127 -16.22 12.66 15.77
CA VAL A 127 -16.25 12.81 17.23
C VAL A 127 -14.88 13.15 17.81
N GLU A 128 -13.81 12.90 17.06
CA GLU A 128 -12.44 13.26 17.45
C GLU A 128 -11.57 13.52 16.22
N ASP A 129 -10.69 14.51 16.30
CA ASP A 129 -9.67 14.83 15.31
C ASP A 129 -8.39 15.20 16.06
N ARG A 130 -7.40 14.29 16.00
CA ARG A 130 -6.15 14.40 16.76
C ARG A 130 -4.98 14.41 15.80
N ARG A 131 -4.14 15.45 15.89
CA ARG A 131 -2.79 15.43 15.30
C ARG A 131 -1.81 14.92 16.35
N GLN A 132 -0.99 13.96 15.96
CA GLN A 132 0.09 13.48 16.79
C GLN A 132 1.30 14.41 16.65
N VAL A 133 1.68 15.06 17.74
CA VAL A 133 2.84 15.96 17.75
C VAL A 133 4.09 15.15 18.08
N GLY A 134 5.07 15.09 17.17
CA GLY A 134 6.45 14.73 17.51
C GLY A 134 7.01 13.39 17.03
N ARG A 135 6.41 12.71 16.05
CA ARG A 135 6.92 11.41 15.59
C ARG A 135 8.12 11.48 14.64
N HIS A 136 8.25 12.55 13.85
CA HIS A 136 9.37 12.73 12.89
C HIS A 136 10.58 13.50 13.45
N ALA A 137 10.59 13.85 14.74
CA ALA A 137 11.73 14.52 15.38
C ALA A 137 12.82 13.53 15.90
N ARG A 138 12.73 12.24 15.54
CA ARG A 138 13.66 11.21 15.99
C ARG A 138 14.03 10.26 14.85
N HIS A 139 14.90 10.70 13.96
CA HIS A 139 15.84 9.84 13.24
C HIS A 139 17.13 10.61 12.99
#